data_AF-G3J293-F1
#
_entry.id   AF-G3J293-F1
#
_cell.length_a   1.000
_cell.length_b   1.000
_cell.length_c   1.000
_cell.angle_alpha   90.00
_cell.angle_beta   90.00
_cell.angle_gamma   90.00
#
_symmetry.space_group_name_H-M   'P 1'
#
loop_
_entity.id
_entity.type
_entity.pdbx_description
1 polymer ?
#
loop_
_entity_poly.entity_id
_entity_poly.type
_entity_poly.pdbx_seq_one_letter_code
_entity_poly.pdbx_strand_id
1 'polypeptide(L)'
;MKHYLDSSEYIDWNHPLVLAKAAELAESGLSDDAIAKRCFEFVRDSIKHSWDYRMNPVTCKASEVLIHGTGYCYAKSHLLAALLRANALPAGLCYQRLTVETDGPPYCLHGLNAVYLKQHGWYRIDARGNKPGVVAEFSPPIEKLAFQ
;
A
#
# COMPACT_ATOMS: atom_id res chain seq x y z
N MET A 1 12.91 0.03 13.97
CA MET A 1 12.13 -1.13 13.49
C MET A 1 10.82 -1.32 14.25
N LYS A 2 10.78 -1.37 15.59
CA LYS A 2 9.52 -1.56 16.36
C LYS A 2 8.38 -0.61 15.95
N HIS A 3 8.64 0.69 15.81
CA HIS A 3 7.63 1.67 15.36
C HIS A 3 7.03 1.42 13.98
N TYR A 4 7.73 0.69 13.11
CA TYR A 4 7.23 0.32 11.79
C TYR A 4 6.38 -0.95 11.80
N LEU A 5 6.09 -1.49 12.99
CA LEU A 5 5.16 -2.59 13.25
C LEU A 5 3.94 -2.12 14.05
N ASP A 6 4.03 -1.00 14.74
CA ASP A 6 2.96 -0.51 15.62
C ASP A 6 1.70 -0.14 14.83
N SER A 7 0.55 -0.37 15.47
CA SER A 7 -0.76 0.12 15.00
C SER A 7 -0.92 1.58 15.40
N SER A 8 -1.68 2.36 14.62
CA SER A 8 -1.98 3.76 14.89
C SER A 8 -3.40 4.10 14.45
N GLU A 9 -3.80 5.37 14.63
CA GLU A 9 -5.12 5.87 14.22
C GLU A 9 -5.44 5.59 12.74
N TYR A 10 -4.46 5.73 11.84
CA TYR A 10 -4.63 5.56 10.40
C TYR A 10 -4.15 4.21 9.88
N ILE A 11 -3.17 3.60 10.58
CA ILE A 11 -2.64 2.26 10.31
C ILE A 11 -3.21 1.31 11.37
N ASP A 12 -4.53 1.22 11.39
CA ASP A 12 -5.31 0.53 12.42
C ASP A 12 -5.38 -0.98 12.17
N TRP A 13 -4.21 -1.61 12.03
CA TRP A 13 -4.12 -3.03 11.70
C TRP A 13 -4.72 -3.95 12.77
N ASN A 14 -4.88 -3.48 14.00
CA ASN A 14 -5.57 -4.20 15.08
C ASN A 14 -7.09 -4.28 14.89
N HIS A 15 -7.65 -3.54 13.92
CA HIS A 15 -9.05 -3.65 13.55
C HIS A 15 -9.35 -5.09 13.07
N PRO A 16 -10.42 -5.76 13.56
CA PRO A 16 -10.66 -7.18 13.30
C PRO A 16 -10.68 -7.56 11.81
N LEU A 17 -11.27 -6.73 10.95
CA LEU A 17 -11.30 -6.97 9.51
C LEU A 17 -9.92 -6.89 8.84
N VAL A 18 -9.05 -5.99 9.33
CA VAL A 18 -7.70 -5.85 8.79
C VAL A 18 -6.84 -7.03 9.23
N LEU A 19 -6.92 -7.43 10.52
CA LEU A 19 -6.28 -8.65 11.01
C LEU A 19 -6.70 -9.89 10.23
N ALA A 20 -8.02 -10.07 10.03
CA ALA A 20 -8.55 -11.21 9.30
C ALA A 20 -8.04 -11.24 7.85
N LYS A 21 -8.05 -10.09 7.16
CA LYS A 21 -7.52 -9.99 5.80
C LYS A 21 -6.02 -10.22 5.74
N ALA A 22 -5.25 -9.71 6.71
CA ALA A 22 -3.81 -9.93 6.79
C ALA A 22 -3.48 -11.42 6.96
N ALA A 23 -4.21 -12.13 7.84
CA ALA A 23 -4.06 -13.57 8.04
C ALA A 23 -4.46 -14.38 6.80
N GLU A 24 -5.53 -14.00 6.10
CA GLU A 24 -5.94 -14.62 4.82
C GLU A 24 -4.84 -14.49 3.74
N LEU A 25 -4.14 -13.35 3.72
CA LEU A 25 -3.05 -13.10 2.77
C LEU A 25 -1.75 -13.81 3.17
N ALA A 26 -1.58 -14.14 4.45
CA ALA A 26 -0.44 -14.85 5.00
C ALA A 26 -0.73 -16.32 5.28
N GLU A 27 -1.08 -17.06 4.22
CA GLU A 27 -1.25 -18.50 4.28
C GLU A 27 -0.02 -19.19 4.91
N SER A 28 -0.27 -20.23 5.72
CA SER A 28 0.76 -20.95 6.45
C SER A 28 1.89 -21.44 5.55
N GLY A 29 3.12 -21.10 5.92
CA GLY A 29 4.35 -21.55 5.23
C GLY A 29 4.85 -20.62 4.13
N LEU A 30 4.18 -19.49 3.87
CA LEU A 30 4.70 -18.47 2.96
C LEU A 30 5.88 -17.71 3.57
N SER A 31 6.81 -17.30 2.71
CA SER A 31 7.91 -16.41 3.09
C SER A 31 7.43 -14.97 3.26
N ASP A 32 8.18 -14.17 4.03
CA ASP A 32 7.96 -12.73 4.21
C ASP A 32 7.77 -12.00 2.86
N ASP A 33 8.61 -12.31 1.87
CA ASP A 33 8.55 -11.74 0.51
C ASP A 33 7.26 -12.14 -0.23
N ALA A 34 6.82 -13.39 -0.08
CA ALA A 34 5.56 -13.86 -0.69
C ALA A 34 4.34 -13.20 -0.02
N ILE A 35 4.37 -13.02 1.30
CA ILE A 35 3.32 -12.32 2.05
C ILE A 35 3.29 -10.84 1.64
N ALA A 36 4.45 -10.18 1.55
CA ALA A 36 4.56 -8.80 1.11
C ALA A 36 3.99 -8.61 -0.30
N LYS A 37 4.33 -9.52 -1.22
CA LYS A 37 3.78 -9.55 -2.57
C LYS A 37 2.27 -9.71 -2.58
N ARG A 38 1.70 -10.68 -1.85
CA ARG A 38 0.24 -10.88 -1.77
C ARG A 38 -0.48 -9.66 -1.20
N CYS A 39 0.08 -9.03 -0.16
CA CYS A 39 -0.49 -7.79 0.41
C CYS A 39 -0.46 -6.66 -0.62
N PHE A 40 0.65 -6.47 -1.32
CA PHE A 40 0.79 -5.48 -2.38
C PHE A 40 -0.21 -5.70 -3.51
N GLU A 41 -0.29 -6.92 -4.05
CA GLU A 41 -1.18 -7.26 -5.17
C GLU A 41 -2.65 -7.13 -4.77
N PHE A 42 -3.02 -7.58 -3.56
CA PHE A 42 -4.37 -7.38 -3.04
C PHE A 42 -4.75 -5.89 -3.01
N VAL A 43 -3.91 -5.03 -2.42
CA VAL A 43 -4.23 -3.60 -2.36
C VAL A 43 -4.21 -2.98 -3.76
N ARG A 44 -3.26 -3.34 -4.62
CA ARG A 44 -3.15 -2.81 -5.99
C ARG A 44 -4.39 -3.15 -6.82
N ASP A 45 -4.85 -4.40 -6.75
CA ASP A 45 -5.81 -4.96 -7.71
C ASP A 45 -7.24 -5.03 -7.18
N SER A 46 -7.43 -5.17 -5.86
CA SER A 46 -8.77 -5.32 -5.26
C SER A 46 -9.33 -4.01 -4.69
N ILE A 47 -8.49 -3.00 -4.44
CA ILE A 47 -8.92 -1.70 -3.90
C ILE A 47 -8.91 -0.67 -5.01
N LYS A 48 -10.06 -0.07 -5.32
CA LYS A 48 -10.20 0.87 -6.43
C LYS A 48 -9.62 2.24 -6.09
N HIS A 49 -8.85 2.82 -7.01
CA HIS A 49 -8.42 4.22 -6.86
C HIS A 49 -9.63 5.16 -6.96
N SER A 50 -9.91 5.92 -5.90
CA SER A 50 -11.18 6.68 -5.78
C SER A 50 -11.40 7.66 -6.93
N TRP A 51 -10.34 8.34 -7.39
CA TRP A 51 -10.45 9.24 -8.52
C TRP A 51 -10.76 8.52 -9.83
N ASP A 52 -10.07 7.41 -10.11
CA ASP A 52 -10.18 6.72 -11.40
C ASP A 52 -11.56 6.08 -11.57
N TYR A 53 -12.08 5.54 -10.48
CA TYR A 53 -13.37 4.86 -10.44
C TYR A 53 -14.52 5.77 -9.98
N ARG A 54 -14.25 7.06 -9.73
CA ARG A 54 -15.23 8.06 -9.26
C ARG A 54 -16.03 7.59 -8.03
N MET A 55 -15.33 7.04 -7.04
CA MET A 55 -15.92 6.43 -5.84
C MET A 55 -15.85 7.34 -4.61
N ASN A 56 -16.80 7.13 -3.70
CA ASN A 56 -16.93 7.76 -2.39
C ASN A 56 -17.38 6.68 -1.37
N PRO A 57 -17.24 6.88 -0.04
CA PRO A 57 -16.70 8.07 0.63
C PRO A 57 -15.18 8.23 0.42
N VAL A 58 -14.66 9.40 0.80
CA VAL A 58 -13.21 9.60 0.91
C VAL A 58 -12.73 8.86 2.16
N THR A 59 -11.99 7.78 1.95
CA THR A 59 -11.43 6.94 3.02
C THR A 59 -10.06 7.45 3.46
N CYS A 60 -9.72 7.23 4.74
CA CYS A 60 -8.39 7.54 5.25
C CYS A 60 -7.79 6.38 6.05
N LYS A 61 -8.54 5.80 7.00
CA LYS A 61 -8.04 4.70 7.82
C LYS A 61 -7.92 3.41 7.02
N ALA A 62 -6.96 2.55 7.36
CA ALA A 62 -6.77 1.27 6.69
C ALA A 62 -8.05 0.42 6.73
N SER A 63 -8.74 0.35 7.87
CA SER A 63 -10.02 -0.35 8.00
C SER A 63 -11.11 0.22 7.07
N GLU A 64 -11.25 1.54 6.98
CA GLU A 64 -12.22 2.19 6.08
C GLU A 64 -11.93 1.88 4.61
N VAL A 65 -10.66 1.94 4.21
CA VAL A 65 -10.23 1.60 2.84
C VAL A 65 -10.59 0.15 2.51
N LEU A 66 -10.40 -0.77 3.46
CA LEU A 66 -10.77 -2.17 3.31
C LEU A 66 -12.29 -2.37 3.22
N ILE A 67 -13.06 -1.72 4.11
CA ILE A 67 -14.52 -1.81 4.17
C ILE A 67 -15.18 -1.27 2.90
N HIS A 68 -14.73 -0.11 2.42
CA HIS A 68 -15.32 0.55 1.25
C HIS A 68 -14.70 0.09 -0.08
N GLY A 69 -13.59 -0.64 -0.05
CA GLY A 69 -12.90 -1.14 -1.24
C GLY A 69 -12.36 -0.01 -2.14
N THR A 70 -12.13 1.18 -1.59
CA THR A 70 -11.63 2.33 -2.35
C THR A 70 -10.75 3.24 -1.50
N GLY A 71 -9.80 3.91 -2.16
CA GLY A 71 -9.00 4.98 -1.56
C GLY A 71 -8.14 5.70 -2.60
N TYR A 72 -7.69 6.91 -2.27
CA TYR A 72 -6.60 7.58 -2.99
C TYR A 72 -5.26 6.87 -2.72
N CYS A 73 -4.19 7.25 -3.42
CA CYS A 73 -2.86 6.66 -3.26
C CYS A 73 -2.40 6.58 -1.80
N TYR A 74 -2.52 7.67 -1.03
CA TYR A 74 -2.17 7.70 0.39
C TYR A 74 -3.02 6.76 1.26
N ALA A 75 -4.34 6.72 1.04
CA ALA A 75 -5.24 5.85 1.80
C ALA A 75 -4.98 4.36 1.48
N LYS A 76 -4.73 4.04 0.21
CA LYS A 76 -4.29 2.70 -0.21
C LYS A 76 -2.96 2.32 0.44
N SER A 77 -2.02 3.27 0.56
CA SER A 77 -0.78 3.05 1.30
C SER A 77 -0.97 2.84 2.80
N HIS A 78 -2.01 3.42 3.40
CA HIS A 78 -2.37 3.13 4.78
C HIS A 78 -2.83 1.68 4.95
N LEU A 79 -3.72 1.19 4.07
CA LEU A 79 -4.14 -0.21 4.09
C LEU A 79 -2.98 -1.17 3.84
N LEU A 80 -2.13 -0.89 2.85
CA LEU A 80 -0.97 -1.74 2.58
C LEU A 80 -0.02 -1.80 3.79
N ALA A 81 0.29 -0.65 4.41
CA ALA A 81 1.09 -0.64 5.64
C ALA A 81 0.42 -1.46 6.75
N ALA A 82 -0.89 -1.35 6.92
CA ALA A 82 -1.61 -2.09 7.96
C ALA A 82 -1.53 -3.61 7.75
N LEU A 83 -1.75 -4.09 6.53
CA LEU A 83 -1.68 -5.52 6.18
C LEU A 83 -0.27 -6.09 6.35
N LEU A 84 0.76 -5.33 5.96
CA LEU A 84 2.16 -5.72 6.15
C LEU A 84 2.52 -5.81 7.63
N ARG A 85 2.15 -4.78 8.42
CA ARG A 85 2.46 -4.71 9.86
C ARG A 85 1.76 -5.79 10.67
N ALA A 86 0.50 -6.11 10.33
CA ALA A 86 -0.23 -7.24 10.94
C ALA A 86 0.48 -8.58 10.72
N ASN A 87 1.21 -8.72 9.61
CA ASN A 87 2.04 -9.89 9.29
C ASN A 87 3.49 -9.76 9.77
N ALA A 88 3.75 -8.88 10.74
CA ALA A 88 5.07 -8.62 11.30
C ALA A 88 6.14 -8.14 10.29
N LEU A 89 5.71 -7.56 9.16
CA LEU A 89 6.59 -6.95 8.16
C LEU A 89 6.68 -5.44 8.41
N PRO A 90 7.87 -4.91 8.77
CA PRO A 90 8.04 -3.49 9.00
C PRO A 90 7.73 -2.68 7.74
N ALA A 91 6.79 -1.76 7.83
CA ALA A 91 6.35 -0.96 6.68
C ALA A 91 6.23 0.53 7.03
N GLY A 92 6.81 1.39 6.20
CA GLY A 92 6.73 2.84 6.28
C GLY A 92 5.80 3.44 5.22
N LEU A 93 5.39 4.68 5.45
CA LEU A 93 4.76 5.54 4.44
C LEU A 93 5.84 6.39 3.78
N CYS A 94 5.73 6.55 2.47
CA CYS A 94 6.55 7.44 1.69
C CYS A 94 5.65 8.39 0.91
N TYR A 95 6.15 9.59 0.63
CA TYR A 95 5.43 10.57 -0.18
C TYR A 95 6.32 11.12 -1.28
N GLN A 96 5.76 11.23 -2.48
CA GLN A 96 6.38 11.83 -3.64
C GLN A 96 5.55 13.03 -4.08
N ARG A 97 6.22 14.05 -4.62
CA ARG A 97 5.56 15.18 -5.27
C ARG A 97 5.57 14.91 -6.77
N LEU A 98 4.39 14.79 -7.37
CA LEU A 98 4.23 14.56 -8.81
C LEU A 98 3.72 15.81 -9.51
N THR A 99 4.08 15.97 -10.77
CA THR A 99 3.48 16.94 -11.69
C THR A 99 2.19 16.38 -12.28
N VAL A 100 1.16 17.21 -12.43
CA VAL A 100 -0.15 16.74 -12.92
C VAL A 100 -0.26 16.77 -14.44
N GLU A 101 0.41 17.72 -15.11
CA GLU A 101 0.27 17.93 -16.57
C GLU A 101 1.59 18.09 -17.31
N THR A 102 2.50 18.94 -16.82
CA THR A 102 3.78 19.29 -17.46
C THR A 102 4.91 19.35 -16.43
N ASP A 103 6.17 19.45 -16.86
CA ASP A 103 7.31 19.73 -15.98
C ASP A 103 7.12 21.09 -15.27
N GLY A 104 6.40 21.07 -14.16
CA GLY A 104 5.99 22.27 -13.45
C GLY A 104 4.68 22.10 -12.66
N PRO A 105 4.28 23.15 -11.94
CA PRO A 105 2.99 23.18 -11.25
C PRO A 105 1.80 23.04 -12.23
N PRO A 106 0.65 22.51 -11.79
CA PRO A 106 0.33 22.14 -10.41
C PRO A 106 0.93 20.78 -9.99
N TYR A 107 1.29 20.69 -8.71
CA TYR A 107 1.79 19.46 -8.10
C TYR A 107 0.70 18.75 -7.31
N CYS A 108 0.78 17.42 -7.25
CA CYS A 108 0.01 16.60 -6.33
C CYS A 108 0.91 15.75 -5.43
N LEU A 109 0.39 15.41 -4.25
CA LEU A 109 1.06 14.50 -3.33
C LEU A 109 0.66 13.06 -3.69
N HIS A 110 1.66 12.20 -3.86
CA HIS A 110 1.48 10.79 -4.10
C HIS A 110 1.99 9.98 -2.92
N GLY A 111 1.19 9.03 -2.44
CA GLY A 111 1.53 8.13 -1.35
C GLY A 111 1.94 6.76 -1.87
N LEU A 112 3.02 6.21 -1.30
CA LEU A 112 3.49 4.84 -1.50
C LEU A 112 4.07 4.27 -0.20
N ASN A 113 4.60 3.05 -0.23
CA ASN A 113 5.18 2.40 0.95
C ASN A 113 6.65 2.03 0.74
N ALA A 114 7.37 1.88 1.85
CA ALA A 114 8.60 1.11 1.91
C ALA A 114 8.39 -0.07 2.86
N VAL A 115 8.70 -1.30 2.44
CA VAL A 115 8.66 -2.50 3.27
C VAL A 115 10.08 -3.01 3.50
N TYR A 116 10.38 -3.45 4.71
CA TYR A 116 11.67 -4.06 5.00
C TYR A 116 11.65 -5.55 4.63
N LEU A 117 12.40 -5.91 3.59
CA LEU A 117 12.61 -7.29 3.17
C LEU A 117 13.99 -7.76 3.63
N LYS A 118 14.07 -8.94 4.26
CA LYS A 118 15.33 -9.42 4.88
C LYS A 118 16.52 -9.42 3.93
N GLN A 119 16.30 -9.76 2.66
CA GLN A 119 17.35 -9.85 1.64
C GLN A 119 17.67 -8.51 0.94
N HIS A 120 16.78 -7.52 1.05
CA HIS A 120 16.85 -6.29 0.23
C HIS A 120 16.87 -4.99 1.05
N GLY A 121 16.65 -5.08 2.36
CA GLY A 121 16.46 -3.90 3.21
C GLY A 121 15.13 -3.20 2.93
N TRP A 122 15.10 -1.88 3.07
CA TRP A 122 13.91 -1.09 2.74
C TRP A 122 13.71 -1.04 1.23
N TYR A 123 12.60 -1.61 0.77
CA TYR A 123 12.22 -1.70 -0.64
C TYR A 123 10.90 -0.95 -0.88
N ARG A 124 10.89 -0.02 -1.84
CA ARG A 124 9.68 0.76 -2.14
C ARG A 124 8.72 -0.02 -3.02
N ILE A 125 7.44 0.11 -2.68
CA ILE A 125 6.32 -0.49 -3.40
C ILE A 125 5.17 0.50 -3.50
N ASP A 126 4.49 0.50 -4.64
CA ASP A 126 3.43 1.46 -4.97
C ASP A 126 2.12 0.76 -5.35
N ALA A 127 1.24 0.58 -4.37
CA ALA A 127 -0.03 -0.13 -4.56
C ALA A 127 -1.17 0.75 -5.06
N ARG A 128 -0.88 1.93 -5.63
CA ARG A 128 -1.89 2.86 -6.15
C ARG A 128 -2.82 2.24 -7.20
N GLY A 129 -2.40 1.20 -7.90
CA GLY A 129 -3.21 0.48 -8.89
C GLY A 129 -2.87 0.85 -10.32
N ASN A 130 -2.89 -0.15 -11.19
CA ASN A 130 -2.55 0.01 -12.60
C ASN A 130 -3.69 0.69 -13.37
N LYS A 131 -3.32 1.52 -14.35
CA LYS A 131 -4.22 2.16 -15.32
C LYS A 131 -3.49 2.26 -16.67
N PRO A 132 -4.16 2.63 -17.78
CA PRO A 132 -3.46 2.83 -19.04
C PRO A 132 -2.24 3.76 -18.87
N GLY A 133 -1.06 3.28 -19.26
CA GLY A 133 0.22 3.98 -19.12
C GLY A 133 0.87 3.91 -17.74
N VAL A 134 0.31 3.19 -16.77
CA VAL A 134 0.86 3.05 -15.41
C VAL A 134 0.90 1.58 -15.00
N VAL A 135 2.11 1.08 -14.73
CA VAL A 135 2.34 -0.31 -14.31
C VAL A 135 3.25 -0.32 -13.09
N ALA A 136 2.73 -0.82 -11.97
CA ALA A 136 3.49 -1.09 -10.76
C ALA A 136 3.55 -2.60 -10.49
N GLU A 137 4.72 -3.10 -10.10
CA GLU A 137 4.99 -4.52 -9.87
C GLU A 137 5.84 -4.74 -8.61
N PHE A 138 5.62 -5.88 -7.95
CA PHE A 138 6.48 -6.34 -6.88
C PHE A 138 7.56 -7.26 -7.47
N SER A 139 8.74 -6.70 -7.74
CA SER A 139 9.84 -7.41 -8.42
C SER A 139 11.21 -7.16 -7.76
N PRO A 140 11.38 -7.40 -6.45
CA PRO A 140 12.65 -7.16 -5.79
C PRO A 140 13.79 -7.94 -6.48
N PRO A 141 15.01 -7.35 -6.59
CA PRO A 141 15.40 -6.06 -6.01
C PRO A 141 15.03 -4.83 -6.87
N ILE A 142 14.40 -5.02 -8.03
CA ILE A 142 14.10 -3.93 -8.97
C ILE A 142 12.79 -3.25 -8.56
N GLU A 143 12.84 -1.96 -8.23
CA GLU A 143 11.64 -1.17 -7.94
C GLU A 143 10.89 -0.84 -9.23
N LYS A 144 9.61 -1.23 -9.28
CA LYS A 144 8.68 -0.86 -10.36
C LYS A 144 7.49 -0.11 -9.76
N LEU A 145 7.70 1.18 -9.51
CA LEU A 145 6.72 2.11 -8.92
C LEU A 145 5.75 2.63 -10.00
N ALA A 146 4.57 3.11 -9.58
CA ALA A 146 3.61 3.67 -10.53
C ALA A 146 4.11 4.98 -11.15
N PHE A 147 4.92 5.73 -10.40
CA PHE A 147 5.51 7.00 -10.80
C PHE A 147 6.97 7.07 -10.31
N GLN A 148 7.86 7.62 -11.14
CA GLN A 148 9.30 7.79 -10.86
C GLN A 148 9.67 9.26 -10.79
#